data_AF-A0A3C0ESG3-F1
#
_entry.id   AF-A0A3C0ESG3-F1
#
_cell.length_a   1.000
_cell.length_b   1.000
_cell.length_c   1.000
_cell.angle_alpha   90.00
_cell.angle_beta   90.00
_cell.angle_gamma   90.00
#
_symmetry.space_group_name_H-M   'P 1'
#
loop_
_entity.id
_entity.type
_entity.pdbx_description
1 polymer ?
#
loop_
_entity_poly.entity_id
_entity_poly.type
_entity_poly.pdbx_seq_one_letter_code
_entity_poly.pdbx_strand_id
1 'polypeptide(L)'
;MSETIPANGLFDGLTAPPTYVPQPSRCFAPHRIILAKGSLSTPDRQQLAHAICQAYPKATVEEQLDTHHNKIDLGQSEKLKLHYEGKRTLVLGELLSSVRHSDEDGNTCPNYWHFSPYGFCPYGCDYCYLAGSRGVRFSPTVKIYMNLDEMLDRINRVANQHGRPMPFYLGKLQDGLALDRLTGYSRRMIPFFAKHPYARMTVLTKSVDVENLLDLDHHGHTILSWTTNPSAIDRQFEPNTPSVEKRIQAMQACAAA
;
A
#
# COMPACT_ATOMS: atom_id res chain seq x y z
N MET A 1 -24.23 -10.60 -25.32
CA MET A 1 -24.48 -11.54 -24.21
C MET A 1 -23.28 -11.43 -23.29
N SER A 2 -23.48 -10.85 -22.11
CA SER A 2 -22.41 -10.62 -21.12
C SER A 2 -22.22 -11.91 -20.36
N GLU A 3 -21.15 -12.65 -20.66
CA GLU A 3 -20.75 -13.79 -19.84
C GLU A 3 -20.20 -13.22 -18.53
N THR A 4 -21.02 -13.26 -17.48
CA THR A 4 -20.55 -13.09 -16.10
C THR A 4 -19.58 -14.22 -15.79
N ILE A 5 -18.28 -13.91 -15.78
CA ILE A 5 -17.26 -14.84 -15.27
C ILE A 5 -17.61 -15.12 -13.80
N PRO A 6 -17.86 -16.39 -13.40
CA PRO A 6 -18.14 -16.72 -12.01
C PRO A 6 -16.94 -16.32 -11.14
N ALA A 7 -17.22 -15.66 -10.01
CA ALA A 7 -16.20 -15.17 -9.06
C ALA A 7 -15.20 -16.25 -8.62
N ASN A 8 -15.58 -17.52 -8.73
CA ASN A 8 -14.76 -18.67 -8.34
C ASN A 8 -13.43 -18.73 -9.11
N GLY A 9 -13.38 -18.30 -10.38
CA GLY A 9 -12.15 -18.38 -11.20
C GLY A 9 -11.10 -17.28 -11.01
N LEU A 10 -11.45 -16.13 -10.38
CA LEU A 10 -10.52 -15.00 -10.21
C LEU A 10 -9.50 -15.24 -9.11
N PHE A 11 -9.87 -16.05 -8.12
CA PHE A 11 -9.01 -16.45 -7.01
C PHE A 11 -8.42 -17.85 -7.23
N ASP A 12 -9.03 -18.67 -8.10
CA ASP A 12 -8.47 -19.95 -8.52
C ASP A 12 -7.15 -19.72 -9.29
N GLY A 13 -6.06 -20.28 -8.77
CA GLY A 13 -4.71 -20.08 -9.32
C GLY A 13 -3.99 -18.83 -8.83
N LEU A 14 -4.55 -18.05 -7.88
CA LEU A 14 -3.75 -17.28 -6.93
C LEU A 14 -3.18 -18.22 -5.84
N THR A 15 -2.72 -19.41 -6.26
CA THR A 15 -1.94 -20.31 -5.40
C THR A 15 -0.88 -19.46 -4.72
N ALA A 16 -0.83 -19.53 -3.39
CA ALA A 16 0.09 -18.75 -2.58
C ALA A 16 1.44 -18.70 -3.31
N PRO A 17 1.92 -17.51 -3.70
CA PRO A 17 3.22 -17.42 -4.38
C PRO A 17 4.25 -18.16 -3.52
N PRO A 18 5.36 -18.68 -4.10
CA PRO A 18 6.44 -19.25 -3.31
C PRO A 18 6.69 -18.33 -2.14
N THR A 19 6.61 -18.89 -0.92
CA THR A 19 6.34 -18.16 0.33
C THR A 19 7.10 -16.84 0.31
N TYR A 20 6.39 -15.75 0.00
CA TYR A 20 7.07 -14.48 -0.21
C TYR A 20 7.82 -14.14 1.07
N VAL A 21 9.12 -13.91 0.99
CA VAL A 21 9.95 -13.63 2.16
C VAL A 21 10.04 -12.12 2.32
N PRO A 22 9.39 -11.52 3.35
CA PRO A 22 9.50 -10.10 3.62
C PRO A 22 10.94 -9.65 3.72
N GLN A 23 11.25 -8.57 3.01
CA GLN A 23 12.54 -7.90 3.06
C GLN A 23 12.36 -6.51 3.67
N PRO A 24 13.32 -6.00 4.46
CA PRO A 24 13.29 -4.63 4.94
C PRO A 24 13.04 -3.64 3.78
N SER A 25 12.20 -2.64 4.02
CA SER A 25 12.01 -1.54 3.07
C SER A 25 13.22 -0.62 3.11
N ARG A 26 13.71 -0.19 1.94
CA ARG A 26 14.98 0.54 1.82
C ARG A 26 14.98 1.89 2.54
N CYS A 27 13.82 2.52 2.70
CA CYS A 27 13.66 3.84 3.32
C CYS A 27 12.85 3.78 4.63
N PHE A 28 12.76 2.61 5.28
CA PHE A 28 11.99 2.47 6.50
C PHE A 28 12.73 1.60 7.52
N ALA A 29 12.96 2.18 8.70
CA ALA A 29 13.60 1.51 9.82
C ALA A 29 12.76 1.77 11.09
N PRO A 30 11.63 1.06 11.27
CA PRO A 30 10.84 1.18 12.48
C PRO A 30 11.66 0.66 13.67
N HIS A 31 11.58 1.35 14.81
CA HIS A 31 12.08 0.79 16.07
C HIS A 31 10.98 0.05 16.84
N ARG A 32 9.73 0.18 16.39
CA ARG A 32 8.57 -0.44 17.01
C ARG A 32 7.60 -0.96 15.96
N ILE A 33 7.10 -2.17 16.17
CA ILE A 33 6.03 -2.81 15.41
C ILE A 33 4.88 -3.10 16.38
N ILE A 34 3.67 -2.70 16.02
CA ILE A 34 2.48 -2.93 16.82
C ILE A 34 1.53 -3.84 16.05
N LEU A 35 1.18 -4.97 16.65
CA LEU A 35 0.18 -5.90 16.16
C LEU A 35 -1.18 -5.46 16.70
N ALA A 36 -1.93 -4.73 15.87
CA ALA A 36 -3.23 -4.18 16.22
C ALA A 36 -4.38 -5.13 15.85
N LYS A 37 -5.62 -4.71 16.12
CA LYS A 37 -6.82 -5.49 15.81
C LYS A 37 -6.87 -5.98 14.36
N GLY A 38 -7.19 -7.26 14.21
CA GLY A 38 -7.28 -7.96 12.93
C GLY A 38 -5.95 -8.42 12.33
N SER A 39 -4.80 -8.04 12.91
CA SER A 39 -3.48 -8.39 12.35
C SER A 39 -3.14 -9.88 12.41
N LEU A 40 -3.74 -10.62 13.35
CA LEU A 40 -3.48 -12.04 13.61
C LEU A 40 -4.74 -12.93 13.51
N SER A 41 -5.80 -12.43 12.86
CA SER A 41 -7.12 -13.10 12.90
C SER A 41 -7.24 -14.38 12.05
N THR A 42 -6.28 -14.65 11.16
CA THR A 42 -6.23 -15.88 10.35
C THR A 42 -4.80 -16.43 10.33
N PRO A 43 -4.59 -17.73 10.03
CA PRO A 43 -3.26 -18.31 9.93
C PRO A 43 -2.34 -17.58 8.93
N ASP A 44 -2.86 -17.20 7.77
CA ASP A 44 -2.09 -16.48 6.74
C ASP A 44 -1.65 -15.10 7.23
N ARG A 45 -2.54 -14.38 7.95
CA ARG A 45 -2.21 -13.08 8.55
C ARG A 45 -1.15 -13.23 9.64
N GLN A 46 -1.24 -14.27 10.48
CA GLN A 46 -0.23 -14.59 11.50
C GLN A 46 1.13 -14.88 10.87
N GLN A 47 1.17 -15.72 9.84
CA GLN A 47 2.40 -16.07 9.13
C GLN A 47 3.08 -14.83 8.54
N LEU A 48 2.31 -13.99 7.83
CA LEU A 48 2.85 -12.77 7.25
C LEU A 48 3.29 -11.76 8.32
N ALA A 49 2.51 -11.58 9.39
CA ALA A 49 2.87 -10.69 10.49
C ALA A 49 4.19 -11.10 11.15
N HIS A 50 4.34 -12.40 11.46
CA HIS A 50 5.59 -12.93 12.01
C HIS A 50 6.77 -12.72 11.07
N ALA A 51 6.60 -12.98 9.76
CA ALA A 51 7.65 -12.79 8.78
C ALA A 51 8.05 -11.31 8.62
N ILE A 52 7.08 -10.37 8.70
CA ILE A 52 7.35 -8.93 8.72
C ILE A 52 8.14 -8.52 9.98
N CYS A 53 7.78 -9.05 11.15
CA CYS A 53 8.52 -8.81 12.39
C CYS A 53 9.97 -9.33 12.28
N GLN A 54 10.17 -10.50 11.69
CA GLN A 54 11.51 -11.08 11.46
C GLN A 54 12.37 -10.23 10.51
N ALA A 55 11.77 -9.50 9.57
CA ALA A 55 12.50 -8.56 8.72
C ALA A 55 13.08 -7.37 9.51
N TYR A 56 12.57 -7.07 10.70
CA TYR A 56 13.07 -6.00 11.58
C TYR A 56 13.47 -6.54 12.95
N PRO A 57 14.55 -7.33 13.07
CA PRO A 57 14.92 -8.00 14.32
C PRO A 57 15.32 -7.04 15.46
N LYS A 58 15.54 -5.75 15.15
CA LYS A 58 15.86 -4.70 16.12
C LYS A 58 14.65 -3.92 16.61
N ALA A 59 13.48 -4.08 15.98
CA ALA A 59 12.27 -3.39 16.39
C ALA A 59 11.64 -4.11 17.58
N THR A 60 11.12 -3.36 18.55
CA THR A 60 10.26 -3.92 19.60
C THR A 60 8.94 -4.32 18.99
N VAL A 61 8.40 -5.47 19.39
CA VAL A 61 7.08 -5.95 18.95
C VAL A 61 6.13 -5.87 20.13
N GLU A 62 4.99 -5.20 19.93
CA GLU A 62 3.95 -5.02 20.94
C GLU A 62 2.62 -5.52 20.40
N GLU A 63 1.88 -6.26 21.22
CA GLU A 63 0.53 -6.73 20.89
C GLU A 63 -0.53 -5.81 21.50
N GLN A 64 -1.40 -5.26 20.65
CA GLN A 64 -2.56 -4.46 21.03
C GLN A 64 -3.77 -4.92 20.21
N LEU A 65 -4.09 -6.22 20.32
CA LEU A 65 -5.03 -6.92 19.44
C LEU A 65 -6.49 -6.45 19.55
N ASP A 66 -6.85 -5.75 20.63
CA ASP A 66 -8.17 -5.13 20.80
C ASP A 66 -8.23 -3.68 20.29
N THR A 67 -7.08 -3.06 20.01
CA THR A 67 -6.99 -1.66 19.60
C THR A 67 -7.02 -1.54 18.08
N HIS A 68 -7.90 -0.70 17.56
CA HIS A 68 -7.92 -0.40 16.12
C HIS A 68 -6.64 0.33 15.67
N HIS A 69 -6.18 0.06 14.44
CA HIS A 69 -4.93 0.60 13.87
C HIS A 69 -4.82 2.14 13.90
N ASN A 70 -5.95 2.85 13.96
CA ASN A 70 -6.03 4.32 13.97
C ASN A 70 -6.21 4.90 15.39
N LYS A 71 -6.19 4.05 16.42
CA LYS A 71 -6.35 4.39 17.85
C LYS A 71 -5.13 4.06 18.69
N ILE A 72 -4.04 3.63 18.06
CA ILE A 72 -2.77 3.38 18.73
C ILE A 72 -2.25 4.69 19.33
N ASP A 73 -2.05 4.69 20.65
CA ASP A 73 -1.42 5.78 21.37
C ASP A 73 0.10 5.61 21.35
N LEU A 74 0.81 6.66 20.95
CA LEU A 74 2.27 6.69 20.92
C LEU A 74 2.87 7.45 22.12
N GLY A 75 2.04 7.92 23.06
CA GLY A 75 2.48 8.62 24.27
C GLY A 75 3.01 10.04 24.00
N GLN A 76 2.63 10.65 22.87
CA GLN A 76 3.11 11.97 22.45
C GLN A 76 1.96 12.97 22.32
N SER A 77 1.98 14.02 23.13
CA SER A 77 0.99 15.11 23.08
C SER A 77 1.35 16.20 22.06
N GLU A 78 2.64 16.42 21.82
CA GLU A 78 3.12 17.39 20.83
C GLU A 78 3.04 16.79 19.41
N LYS A 79 2.34 17.46 18.50
CA LYS A 79 2.04 16.94 17.15
C LYS A 79 3.28 16.61 16.32
N LEU A 80 4.33 17.43 16.43
CA LEU A 80 5.55 17.22 15.65
C LEU A 80 6.32 15.99 16.17
N LYS A 81 6.45 15.85 17.49
CA LYS A 81 7.00 14.63 18.11
C LYS A 81 6.17 13.40 17.80
N LEU A 82 4.84 13.50 17.87
CA LEU A 82 3.92 12.43 17.48
C LEU A 82 4.14 12.02 16.02
N HIS A 83 4.33 12.97 15.11
CA HIS A 83 4.61 12.69 13.70
C HIS A 83 5.93 11.92 13.54
N TYR A 84 7.02 12.38 14.16
CA TYR A 84 8.31 11.70 14.08
C TYR A 84 8.29 10.30 14.70
N GLU A 85 7.59 10.13 15.82
CA GLU A 85 7.38 8.84 16.46
C GLU A 85 6.55 7.89 15.56
N GLY A 86 5.49 8.41 14.93
CA GLY A 86 4.68 7.67 13.97
C GLY A 86 5.47 7.20 12.76
N LYS A 87 6.36 8.04 12.21
CA LYS A 87 7.27 7.70 11.10
C LYS A 87 8.27 6.58 11.45
N ARG A 88 8.42 6.24 12.73
CA ARG A 88 9.30 5.17 13.22
C ARG A 88 8.54 4.00 13.86
N THR A 89 7.22 4.01 13.73
CA THR A 89 6.32 2.96 14.24
C THR A 89 5.54 2.33 13.09
N LEU A 90 5.69 1.02 12.92
CA LEU A 90 4.89 0.21 12.00
C LEU A 90 3.69 -0.37 12.76
N VAL A 91 2.49 -0.25 12.19
CA VAL A 91 1.29 -0.89 12.73
C VAL A 91 0.77 -1.92 11.72
N LEU A 92 0.63 -3.16 12.15
CA LEU A 92 -0.09 -4.20 11.39
C LEU A 92 -1.52 -4.24 11.91
N GLY A 93 -2.51 -4.27 11.03
CA GLY A 93 -3.92 -4.34 11.44
C GLY A 93 -4.84 -4.64 10.27
N GLU A 94 -6.13 -4.42 10.43
CA GLU A 94 -7.09 -4.51 9.32
C GLU A 94 -7.74 -3.15 8.99
N LEU A 95 -8.10 -2.96 7.73
CA LEU A 95 -8.90 -1.81 7.27
C LEU A 95 -10.13 -2.31 6.52
N LEU A 96 -11.30 -2.22 7.16
CA LEU A 96 -12.57 -2.67 6.59
C LEU A 96 -13.14 -1.72 5.52
N SER A 97 -12.64 -0.49 5.46
CA SER A 97 -13.06 0.55 4.51
C SER A 97 -11.95 0.91 3.53
N SER A 98 -11.21 -0.09 3.06
CA SER A 98 -10.01 0.09 2.25
C SER A 98 -10.29 0.53 0.81
N VAL A 99 -11.43 0.14 0.23
CA VAL A 99 -11.86 0.52 -1.12
C VAL A 99 -12.89 1.64 -1.03
N ARG A 100 -12.61 2.80 -1.62
CA ARG A 100 -13.44 4.00 -1.52
C ARG A 100 -13.57 4.70 -2.86
N HIS A 101 -14.69 5.38 -3.04
CA HIS A 101 -14.92 6.31 -4.14
C HIS A 101 -14.57 7.72 -3.67
N SER A 102 -13.68 8.40 -4.40
CA SER A 102 -13.39 9.82 -4.21
C SER A 102 -14.46 10.61 -4.95
N ASP A 103 -15.38 11.20 -4.18
CA ASP A 103 -16.48 12.02 -4.68
C ASP A 103 -16.59 13.23 -3.74
N GLU A 104 -15.50 14.00 -3.68
CA GLU A 104 -15.43 15.18 -2.84
C GLU A 104 -15.97 16.40 -3.61
N ASP A 105 -17.01 17.03 -3.06
CA ASP A 105 -17.60 18.25 -3.62
C ASP A 105 -16.53 19.33 -3.85
N GLY A 106 -16.55 19.94 -5.04
CA GLY A 106 -15.63 21.01 -5.42
C GLY A 106 -14.29 20.55 -5.98
N ASN A 107 -14.02 19.25 -6.09
CA ASN A 107 -12.86 18.75 -6.83
C ASN A 107 -13.07 18.87 -8.35
N THR A 108 -12.08 19.45 -9.04
CA THR A 108 -12.04 19.48 -10.51
C THR A 108 -11.60 18.13 -11.11
N CYS A 109 -10.87 17.32 -10.34
CA CYS A 109 -10.47 15.99 -10.77
C CYS A 109 -11.70 15.08 -10.91
N PRO A 110 -11.76 14.22 -11.94
CA PRO A 110 -12.84 13.25 -12.08
C PRO A 110 -12.90 12.34 -10.86
N ASN A 111 -14.11 11.96 -10.46
CA ASN A 111 -14.31 10.95 -9.41
C ASN A 111 -13.58 9.65 -9.76
N TYR A 112 -12.92 9.06 -8.77
CA TYR A 112 -12.13 7.84 -8.97
C TYR A 112 -12.18 6.91 -7.77
N TRP A 113 -12.08 5.62 -8.06
CA TRP A 113 -11.94 4.60 -7.02
C TRP A 113 -10.49 4.48 -6.60
N HIS A 114 -10.26 4.34 -5.30
CA HIS A 114 -8.95 4.05 -4.76
C HIS A 114 -9.03 2.97 -3.71
N PHE A 115 -7.90 2.30 -3.49
CA PHE A 115 -7.75 1.35 -2.42
C PHE A 115 -6.41 1.51 -1.71
N SER A 116 -6.33 1.03 -0.48
CA SER A 116 -5.19 1.30 0.39
C SER A 116 -4.88 0.08 1.25
N PRO A 117 -4.00 -0.84 0.78
CA PRO A 117 -3.46 -1.93 1.60
C PRO A 117 -2.39 -1.44 2.58
N TYR A 118 -1.96 -0.18 2.44
CA TYR A 118 -1.08 0.51 3.37
C TYR A 118 -1.73 1.80 3.88
N GLY A 119 -1.27 2.27 5.03
CA GLY A 119 -1.67 3.56 5.59
C GLY A 119 -0.44 4.44 5.81
N PHE A 120 -0.50 5.68 5.32
CA PHE A 120 0.62 6.61 5.32
C PHE A 120 1.84 6.05 4.58
N CYS A 121 3.03 6.64 4.76
CA CYS A 121 4.24 6.17 4.08
C CYS A 121 5.51 6.44 4.90
N PRO A 122 6.62 5.73 4.64
CA PRO A 122 7.89 5.94 5.34
C PRO A 122 8.65 7.20 4.87
N TYR A 123 8.31 7.74 3.71
CA TYR A 123 8.99 8.89 3.10
C TYR A 123 8.79 10.20 3.87
N GLY A 124 9.77 11.09 3.81
CA GLY A 124 9.81 12.33 4.60
C GLY A 124 9.43 13.60 3.85
N CYS A 125 8.63 13.53 2.78
CA CYS A 125 8.34 14.72 1.95
C CYS A 125 7.76 15.87 2.78
N ASP A 126 8.40 17.04 2.77
CA ASP A 126 8.00 18.20 3.59
C ASP A 126 6.65 18.76 3.16
N TYR A 127 6.35 18.67 1.86
CA TYR A 127 5.10 19.13 1.27
C TYR A 127 3.97 18.08 1.33
N CYS A 128 4.16 16.96 2.04
CA CYS A 128 3.21 15.85 2.03
C CYS A 128 1.82 16.26 2.57
N TYR A 129 0.83 16.35 1.68
CA TYR A 129 -0.55 16.69 2.09
C TYR A 129 -1.13 15.68 3.08
N LEU A 130 -0.70 14.42 3.03
CA LEU A 130 -1.18 13.40 3.96
C LEU A 130 -0.84 13.76 5.40
N ALA A 131 0.31 14.39 5.68
CA ALA A 131 0.69 14.83 7.03
C ALA A 131 -0.32 15.81 7.64
N GLY A 132 -0.99 16.63 6.81
CA GLY A 132 -2.04 17.55 7.22
C GLY A 132 -3.44 16.91 7.32
N SER A 133 -3.64 15.71 6.75
CA SER A 133 -4.93 15.03 6.76
C SER A 133 -5.36 14.61 8.16
N ARG A 134 -6.68 14.56 8.43
CA ARG A 134 -7.21 14.17 9.75
C ARG A 134 -6.71 12.78 10.19
N GLY A 135 -6.61 11.82 9.26
CA GLY A 135 -6.19 10.46 9.57
C GLY A 135 -4.75 10.39 10.09
N VAL A 136 -3.82 11.04 9.40
CA VAL A 136 -2.39 11.01 9.74
C VAL A 136 -2.08 11.97 10.89
N ARG A 137 -2.71 13.15 10.93
CA ARG A 137 -2.48 14.14 12.00
C ARG A 137 -2.70 13.58 13.41
N PHE A 138 -3.65 12.65 13.57
CA PHE A 138 -3.94 12.00 14.86
C PHE A 138 -3.42 10.56 14.95
N SER A 139 -3.03 9.94 13.84
CA SER A 139 -2.44 8.59 13.80
C SER A 139 -1.35 8.51 12.71
N PRO A 140 -0.17 9.15 12.93
CA PRO A 140 0.88 9.27 11.91
C PRO A 140 1.76 8.02 11.78
N THR A 141 1.28 6.86 12.22
CA THR A 141 2.00 5.59 12.04
C THR A 141 1.97 5.12 10.60
N VAL A 142 3.05 4.49 10.16
CA VAL A 142 3.08 3.71 8.93
C VAL A 142 2.32 2.41 9.16
N LYS A 143 1.44 2.02 8.25
CA LYS A 143 0.53 0.89 8.46
C LYS A 143 0.58 -0.10 7.30
N ILE A 144 0.47 -1.38 7.62
CA ILE A 144 0.18 -2.46 6.67
C ILE A 144 -1.14 -3.09 7.09
N TYR A 145 -2.06 -3.21 6.14
CA TYR A 145 -3.35 -3.82 6.36
C TYR A 145 -3.35 -5.26 5.87
N MET A 146 -3.52 -6.19 6.81
CA MET A 146 -3.34 -7.63 6.64
C MET A 146 -4.50 -8.30 5.89
N ASN A 147 -5.53 -7.54 5.53
CA ASN A 147 -6.79 -8.03 4.95
C ASN A 147 -6.89 -7.76 3.44
N LEU A 148 -5.81 -8.07 2.68
CA LEU A 148 -5.73 -7.81 1.23
C LEU A 148 -6.86 -8.50 0.46
N ASP A 149 -7.20 -9.73 0.83
CA ASP A 149 -8.15 -10.59 0.11
C ASP A 149 -9.54 -9.98 0.17
N GLU A 150 -9.93 -9.48 1.34
CA GLU A 150 -11.17 -8.75 1.53
C GLU A 150 -11.21 -7.45 0.71
N MET A 151 -10.05 -6.81 0.46
CA MET A 151 -9.98 -5.64 -0.41
C MET A 151 -10.18 -6.03 -1.88
N LEU A 152 -9.51 -7.07 -2.35
CA LEU A 152 -9.62 -7.58 -3.73
C LEU A 152 -11.06 -8.04 -4.01
N ASP A 153 -11.67 -8.74 -3.05
CA ASP A 153 -13.09 -9.11 -3.09
C ASP A 153 -14.02 -7.90 -3.22
N ARG A 154 -13.72 -6.83 -2.49
CA ARG A 154 -14.50 -5.59 -2.59
C ARG A 154 -14.32 -4.91 -3.94
N ILE A 155 -13.10 -4.87 -4.48
CA ILE A 155 -12.82 -4.36 -5.83
C ILE A 155 -13.59 -5.15 -6.87
N ASN A 156 -13.55 -6.50 -6.79
CA ASN A 156 -14.28 -7.40 -7.68
C ASN A 156 -15.79 -7.08 -7.69
N ARG A 157 -16.41 -6.94 -6.51
CA ARG A 157 -17.84 -6.58 -6.41
C ARG A 157 -18.14 -5.22 -7.03
N VAL A 158 -17.35 -4.19 -6.72
CA VAL A 158 -17.55 -2.82 -7.25
C VAL A 158 -17.41 -2.80 -8.76
N ALA A 159 -16.37 -3.43 -9.31
CA ALA A 159 -16.08 -3.44 -10.73
C ALA A 159 -17.15 -4.20 -11.54
N ASN A 160 -17.60 -5.37 -11.05
CA ASN A 160 -18.68 -6.13 -11.70
C ASN A 160 -20.02 -5.40 -11.63
N GLN A 161 -20.32 -4.71 -10.53
CA GLN A 161 -21.53 -3.90 -10.42
C GLN A 161 -21.51 -2.72 -11.41
N HIS A 162 -20.33 -2.16 -11.71
CA HIS A 162 -20.19 -1.10 -12.72
C HIS A 162 -20.30 -1.62 -14.16
N GLY A 163 -19.83 -2.85 -14.43
CA GLY A 163 -20.03 -3.56 -15.69
C GLY A 163 -19.26 -3.03 -16.90
N ARG A 164 -18.29 -2.14 -16.69
CA ARG A 164 -17.39 -1.61 -17.74
C ARG A 164 -16.01 -1.30 -17.16
N PRO A 165 -14.94 -1.26 -18.00
CA PRO A 165 -13.59 -0.96 -17.54
C PRO A 165 -13.51 0.31 -16.68
N MET A 166 -12.87 0.21 -15.51
CA MET A 166 -12.73 1.32 -14.57
C MET A 166 -11.42 1.25 -13.77
N PRO A 167 -10.78 2.40 -13.49
CA PRO A 167 -9.51 2.44 -12.77
C PRO A 167 -9.70 2.40 -11.24
N PHE A 168 -8.77 1.71 -10.58
CA PHE A 168 -8.58 1.68 -9.13
C PHE A 168 -7.17 2.16 -8.81
N TYR A 169 -7.08 3.27 -8.07
CA TYR A 169 -5.81 3.91 -7.75
C TYR A 169 -5.22 3.36 -6.46
N LEU A 170 -3.95 2.94 -6.52
CA LEU A 170 -3.11 2.57 -5.41
C LEU A 170 -2.04 3.66 -5.24
N GLY A 171 -2.12 4.49 -4.20
CA GLY A 171 -1.21 5.63 -4.03
C GLY A 171 -1.83 6.91 -3.45
N LYS A 172 -3.15 6.93 -3.20
CA LYS A 172 -3.86 8.12 -2.66
C LYS A 172 -3.57 8.37 -1.17
N LEU A 173 -3.49 7.33 -0.33
CA LEU A 173 -3.39 7.49 1.14
C LEU A 173 -2.10 6.89 1.72
N GLN A 174 -1.19 6.53 0.83
CA GLN A 174 0.07 5.84 1.05
C GLN A 174 0.95 6.02 -0.19
N ASP A 175 2.20 5.58 -0.11
CA ASP A 175 2.95 5.27 -1.33
C ASP A 175 2.56 3.86 -1.83
N GLY A 176 2.43 3.67 -3.15
CA GLY A 176 1.98 2.41 -3.75
C GLY A 176 2.91 1.21 -3.53
N LEU A 177 4.23 1.44 -3.46
CA LEU A 177 5.23 0.36 -3.47
C LEU A 177 6.26 0.46 -2.32
N ALA A 178 6.29 1.55 -1.55
CA ALA A 178 7.29 1.75 -0.49
C ALA A 178 7.35 0.62 0.56
N LEU A 179 6.24 -0.11 0.77
CA LEU A 179 6.16 -1.24 1.71
C LEU A 179 5.99 -2.59 1.01
N ASP A 180 5.99 -2.64 -0.32
CA ASP A 180 5.72 -3.88 -1.06
C ASP A 180 6.81 -4.94 -0.84
N ARG A 181 8.05 -4.50 -0.55
CA ARG A 181 9.13 -5.41 -0.11
C ARG A 181 8.80 -6.20 1.15
N LEU A 182 7.93 -5.69 2.01
CA LEU A 182 7.54 -6.38 3.24
C LEU A 182 6.38 -7.34 3.03
N THR A 183 5.56 -7.14 2.00
CA THR A 183 4.28 -7.83 1.87
C THR A 183 4.17 -8.71 0.64
N GLY A 184 4.88 -8.34 -0.44
CA GLY A 184 4.73 -8.97 -1.75
C GLY A 184 3.32 -8.80 -2.32
N TYR A 185 2.54 -7.82 -1.84
CA TYR A 185 1.14 -7.66 -2.25
C TYR A 185 0.99 -7.43 -3.74
N SER A 186 1.93 -6.76 -4.40
CA SER A 186 1.95 -6.60 -5.86
C SER A 186 1.88 -7.94 -6.61
N ARG A 187 2.54 -8.99 -6.11
CA ARG A 187 2.51 -10.35 -6.69
C ARG A 187 1.13 -11.01 -6.61
N ARG A 188 0.21 -10.46 -5.82
CA ARG A 188 -1.21 -10.88 -5.77
C ARG A 188 -2.12 -9.90 -6.49
N MET A 189 -1.88 -8.60 -6.32
CA MET A 189 -2.68 -7.54 -6.94
C MET A 189 -2.56 -7.57 -8.46
N ILE A 190 -1.33 -7.60 -9.02
CA ILE A 190 -1.14 -7.52 -10.48
C ILE A 190 -1.84 -8.69 -11.20
N PRO A 191 -1.67 -9.96 -10.81
CA PRO A 191 -2.39 -11.06 -11.44
C PRO A 191 -3.91 -10.96 -11.31
N PHE A 192 -4.43 -10.47 -10.18
CA PHE A 192 -5.86 -10.21 -10.00
C PHE A 192 -6.37 -9.20 -11.03
N PHE A 193 -5.72 -8.04 -11.17
CA PHE A 193 -6.13 -7.01 -12.13
C PHE A 193 -5.92 -7.47 -13.59
N ALA A 194 -4.85 -8.21 -13.87
CA ALA A 194 -4.55 -8.78 -15.18
C ALA A 194 -5.67 -9.68 -15.69
N LYS A 195 -6.28 -10.49 -14.81
CA LYS A 195 -7.40 -11.40 -15.15
C LYS A 195 -8.77 -10.74 -15.08
N HIS A 196 -8.92 -9.60 -14.41
CA HIS A 196 -10.24 -9.02 -14.17
C HIS A 196 -10.82 -8.33 -15.43
N PRO A 197 -12.08 -8.61 -15.83
CA PRO A 197 -12.68 -8.04 -17.04
C PRO A 197 -12.79 -6.50 -16.98
N TYR A 198 -13.21 -5.96 -15.84
CA TYR A 198 -13.48 -4.52 -15.67
C TYR A 198 -12.46 -3.72 -14.83
N ALA A 199 -11.85 -4.29 -13.80
CA ALA A 199 -10.94 -3.54 -12.92
C ALA A 199 -9.58 -3.30 -13.59
N ARG A 200 -9.07 -2.07 -13.51
CA ARG A 200 -7.72 -1.69 -13.94
C ARG A 200 -6.98 -1.03 -12.78
N MET A 201 -5.69 -1.32 -12.61
CA MET A 201 -4.91 -0.75 -11.51
C MET A 201 -4.03 0.39 -12.00
N THR A 202 -4.03 1.50 -11.28
CA THR A 202 -3.03 2.57 -11.45
C THR A 202 -2.25 2.73 -10.16
N VAL A 203 -0.95 2.49 -10.20
CA VAL A 203 -0.03 2.63 -9.06
C VAL A 203 0.64 3.98 -9.11
N LEU A 204 0.62 4.73 -8.00
CA LEU A 204 1.34 5.99 -7.81
C LEU A 204 2.41 5.78 -6.75
N THR A 205 3.66 6.10 -7.08
CA THR A 205 4.79 5.84 -6.16
C THR A 205 5.98 6.80 -6.34
N LYS A 206 6.82 6.89 -5.32
CA LYS A 206 8.21 7.39 -5.38
C LYS A 206 9.24 6.26 -5.20
N SER A 207 8.78 5.02 -5.02
CA SER A 207 9.63 3.86 -4.73
C SER A 207 10.43 3.41 -5.94
N VAL A 208 11.56 2.77 -5.66
CA VAL A 208 12.40 2.05 -6.63
C VAL A 208 12.39 0.54 -6.38
N ASP A 209 11.54 0.10 -5.45
CA ASP A 209 11.40 -1.30 -5.05
C ASP A 209 10.45 -2.03 -6.00
N VAL A 210 10.90 -2.22 -7.23
CA VAL A 210 10.11 -2.77 -8.34
C VAL A 210 10.38 -4.24 -8.62
N GLU A 211 11.28 -4.88 -7.87
CA GLU A 211 11.72 -6.25 -8.16
C GLU A 211 10.57 -7.28 -8.07
N ASN A 212 9.50 -6.96 -7.33
CA ASN A 212 8.32 -7.80 -7.24
C ASN A 212 7.43 -7.77 -8.49
N LEU A 213 7.69 -6.85 -9.42
CA LEU A 213 6.81 -6.57 -10.57
C LEU A 213 7.38 -7.12 -11.88
N LEU A 214 8.71 -7.21 -12.00
CA LEU A 214 9.41 -7.36 -13.28
C LEU A 214 9.15 -8.70 -13.98
N ASP A 215 8.68 -9.71 -13.26
CA ASP A 215 8.39 -11.04 -13.80
C ASP A 215 6.87 -11.30 -14.00
N LEU A 216 6.01 -10.30 -13.77
CA LEU A 216 4.57 -10.47 -13.78
C LEU A 216 3.95 -10.02 -15.11
N ASP A 217 3.17 -10.91 -15.75
CA ASP A 217 2.33 -10.53 -16.87
C ASP A 217 1.10 -9.74 -16.38
N HIS A 218 1.12 -8.43 -16.62
CA HIS A 218 0.06 -7.54 -16.20
C HIS A 218 -1.07 -7.39 -17.24
N HIS A 219 -0.97 -8.04 -18.41
CA HIS A 219 -1.94 -8.01 -19.51
C HIS A 219 -2.44 -6.61 -19.90
N GLY A 220 -1.58 -5.58 -19.79
CA GLY A 220 -1.97 -4.19 -20.05
C GLY A 220 -2.98 -3.59 -19.04
N HIS A 221 -3.30 -4.28 -17.95
CA HIS A 221 -4.30 -3.85 -16.96
C HIS A 221 -3.73 -3.11 -15.74
N THR A 222 -2.41 -2.89 -15.72
CA THR A 222 -1.71 -2.14 -14.68
C THR A 222 -0.94 -0.98 -15.32
N ILE A 223 -1.12 0.22 -14.77
CA ILE A 223 -0.35 1.42 -15.10
C ILE A 223 0.52 1.75 -13.88
N LEU A 224 1.81 1.91 -14.09
CA LEU A 224 2.76 2.36 -13.07
C LEU A 224 3.10 3.83 -13.32
N SER A 225 3.01 4.66 -12.28
CA SER A 225 3.27 6.10 -12.35
C SER A 225 4.19 6.53 -11.21
N TRP A 226 5.22 7.29 -11.56
CA TRP A 226 6.21 7.80 -10.61
C TRP A 226 6.07 9.30 -10.42
N THR A 227 6.13 9.75 -9.17
CA THR A 227 6.32 11.18 -8.91
C THR A 227 7.75 11.59 -9.22
N THR A 228 7.90 12.56 -10.10
CA THR A 228 9.16 13.23 -10.42
C THR A 228 9.11 14.70 -9.98
N ASN A 229 10.28 15.29 -9.81
CA ASN A 229 10.46 16.72 -9.53
C ASN A 229 11.81 17.16 -10.13
N PRO A 230 12.09 18.46 -10.35
CA PRO A 230 13.46 18.89 -10.60
C PRO A 230 14.37 18.45 -9.44
N SER A 231 15.57 17.96 -9.73
CA SER A 231 16.46 17.38 -8.70
C SER A 231 16.80 18.36 -7.56
N ALA A 232 16.72 19.68 -7.79
CA ALA A 232 16.87 20.69 -6.74
C ALA A 232 15.74 20.64 -5.70
N ILE A 233 14.48 20.47 -6.15
CA ILE A 233 13.30 20.37 -5.28
C ILE A 233 13.31 19.02 -4.55
N ASP A 234 13.63 17.94 -5.24
CA ASP A 234 13.77 16.59 -4.64
C ASP A 234 14.77 16.60 -3.47
N ARG A 235 15.99 17.11 -3.69
CA ARG A 235 17.02 17.20 -2.65
C ARG A 235 16.62 18.07 -1.46
N GLN A 236 15.83 19.11 -1.70
CA GLN A 236 15.45 20.06 -0.66
C GLN A 236 14.24 19.61 0.16
N PHE A 237 13.24 18.99 -0.48
CA PHE A 237 11.91 18.78 0.11
C PHE A 237 11.44 17.32 0.14
N GLU A 238 12.22 16.38 -0.39
CA GLU A 238 11.87 14.94 -0.42
C GLU A 238 12.88 14.09 0.38
N PRO A 239 13.19 14.42 1.65
CA PRO A 239 14.12 13.61 2.43
C PRO A 239 13.58 12.19 2.63
N ASN A 240 14.49 11.24 2.79
CA ASN A 240 14.18 9.82 2.92
C ASN A 240 13.34 9.27 1.75
N THR A 241 13.63 9.70 0.53
CA THR A 241 13.09 9.13 -0.71
C THR A 241 14.22 8.70 -1.64
N PRO A 242 14.00 7.76 -2.57
CA PRO A 242 14.93 7.53 -3.67
C PRO A 242 15.03 8.78 -4.53
N SER A 243 16.22 9.10 -5.04
CA SER A 243 16.41 10.27 -5.94
C SER A 243 15.61 10.10 -7.24
N VAL A 244 15.28 11.21 -7.88
CA VAL A 244 14.54 11.22 -9.16
C VAL A 244 15.24 10.37 -10.23
N GLU A 245 16.58 10.39 -10.28
CA GLU A 245 17.35 9.58 -11.23
C GLU A 245 17.13 8.08 -11.00
N LYS A 246 17.09 7.63 -9.74
CA LYS A 246 16.79 6.22 -9.42
C LYS A 246 15.33 5.86 -9.72
N ARG A 247 14.39 6.79 -9.54
CA ARG A 247 12.98 6.58 -9.94
C ARG A 247 12.85 6.38 -11.45
N ILE A 248 13.58 7.16 -12.25
CA ILE A 248 13.62 7.00 -13.70
C ILE A 248 14.24 5.64 -14.10
N GLN A 249 15.30 5.19 -13.42
CA GLN A 249 15.87 3.86 -13.66
C GLN A 249 14.86 2.74 -13.36
N ALA A 250 14.09 2.86 -12.26
CA ALA A 250 13.03 1.92 -11.93
C ALA A 250 11.90 1.92 -12.99
N MET A 251 11.50 3.10 -13.47
CA MET A 251 10.56 3.24 -14.58
C MET A 251 11.04 2.52 -15.84
N GLN A 252 12.32 2.71 -16.21
CA GLN A 252 12.92 2.06 -17.38
C GLN A 252 12.95 0.54 -17.24
N ALA A 253 13.29 0.03 -16.05
CA ALA A 253 13.26 -1.40 -15.77
C ALA A 253 11.84 -1.98 -15.93
N CYS A 254 10.83 -1.30 -15.39
CA CYS A 254 9.44 -1.73 -15.55
C CYS A 254 8.91 -1.61 -16.99
N ALA A 255 9.38 -0.64 -17.76
CA ALA A 255 8.96 -0.47 -19.15
C ALA A 255 9.59 -1.50 -20.11
N ALA A 256 10.74 -2.06 -19.71
CA ALA A 256 11.44 -3.09 -20.48
C ALA A 256 11.00 -4.53 -20.14
N ALA A 257 10.29 -4.71 -19.02
CA ALA A 257 9.71 -5.96 -18.57
C ALA A 257 8.37 -6.22 -19.28
#